data_AF-A0A7X5R6G4-F1
#
_entry.id   AF-A0A7X5R6G4-F1
#
_cell.length_a   1.000
_cell.length_b   1.000
_cell.length_c   1.000
_cell.angle_alpha   90.00
_cell.angle_beta   90.00
_cell.angle_gamma   90.00
#
_symmetry.space_group_name_H-M   'P 1'
#
loop_
_entity.id
_entity.type
_entity.pdbx_description
1 polymer ?
#
loop_
_entity_poly.entity_id
_entity_poly.type
_entity_poly.pdbx_seq_one_letter_code
_entity_poly.pdbx_strand_id
1 'polypeptide(L)'
;MQRTLSITVNKKTITSKPFDFEAMCIINDAHNDEKAKGPLSMCREAVDYMFEGTEATQEIINSLSVEEHTSLCLTLWRMYMDAITSKNA
;
A
#
# COMPACT_ATOMS: atom_id res chain seq x y z
N MET A 1 -13.41 -6.54 9.22
CA MET A 1 -12.69 -7.14 8.06
C MET A 1 -11.30 -6.50 8.03
N GLN A 2 -10.24 -7.30 7.97
CA GLN A 2 -8.87 -6.75 7.91
C GLN A 2 -8.66 -6.06 6.55
N ARG A 3 -8.01 -4.89 6.56
CA ARG A 3 -7.71 -4.11 5.34
C ARG A 3 -6.37 -4.57 4.79
N THR A 4 -6.36 -5.40 3.75
CA THR A 4 -5.14 -5.97 3.14
C THR A 4 -5.08 -5.66 1.64
N LEU A 5 -3.90 -5.79 1.05
CA LEU A 5 -3.68 -5.80 -0.39
C LEU A 5 -3.55 -7.24 -0.90
N SER A 6 -3.68 -7.42 -2.21
CA SER A 6 -3.41 -8.70 -2.85
C SER A 6 -2.87 -8.50 -4.25
N ILE A 7 -1.92 -9.36 -4.63
CA ILE A 7 -1.38 -9.46 -5.99
C ILE A 7 -1.53 -10.89 -6.48
N THR A 8 -1.60 -11.10 -7.79
CA THR A 8 -1.65 -12.44 -8.39
C THR A 8 -0.40 -12.69 -9.20
N VAL A 9 0.39 -13.67 -8.77
CA VAL A 9 1.66 -14.05 -9.41
C VAL A 9 1.56 -15.53 -9.78
N ASN A 10 1.76 -15.87 -11.06
CA ASN A 10 1.69 -17.27 -11.52
C ASN A 10 0.41 -18.00 -11.09
N LYS A 11 -0.75 -17.32 -11.15
CA LYS A 11 -2.08 -17.82 -10.70
C LYS A 11 -2.20 -18.08 -9.19
N LYS A 12 -1.21 -17.68 -8.39
CA LYS A 12 -1.28 -17.68 -6.93
C LYS A 12 -1.56 -16.27 -6.44
N THR A 13 -2.58 -16.10 -5.61
CA THR A 13 -2.83 -14.85 -4.90
C THR A 13 -1.93 -14.79 -3.68
N ILE A 14 -1.17 -13.70 -3.55
CA ILE A 14 -0.38 -13.37 -2.37
C ILE A 14 -1.08 -12.20 -1.68
N THR A 15 -1.44 -12.38 -0.42
CA THR A 15 -2.10 -11.35 0.40
C THR A 15 -1.06 -10.70 1.32
N SER A 16 -1.13 -9.38 1.42
CA SER A 16 -0.23 -8.60 2.28
C SER A 16 -0.54 -8.80 3.76
N LYS A 17 0.33 -8.30 4.64
CA LYS A 17 -0.04 -8.10 6.05
C LYS A 17 -1.18 -7.06 6.17
N PRO A 18 -1.95 -7.05 7.27
CA PRO A 18 -3.01 -6.06 7.48
C PRO A 18 -2.44 -4.63 7.56
N PHE A 19 -3.21 -3.66 7.05
CA PHE A 19 -2.93 -2.25 7.21
C PHE A 19 -2.94 -1.89 8.70
N ASP A 20 -1.82 -1.40 9.17
CA ASP A 20 -1.53 -1.09 10.57
C ASP A 20 -1.11 0.38 10.74
N PHE A 21 -0.68 0.74 11.95
CA PHE A 21 -0.26 2.09 12.26
C PHE A 21 1.04 2.49 11.53
N GLU A 22 1.95 1.54 11.31
CA GLU A 22 3.20 1.82 10.61
C GLU A 22 2.96 2.14 9.13
N ALA A 23 2.10 1.35 8.45
CA ALA A 23 1.67 1.65 7.08
C ALA A 23 1.01 3.04 6.98
N MET A 24 0.25 3.43 8.01
CA MET A 24 -0.34 4.76 8.10
C MET A 24 0.72 5.85 8.26
N CYS A 25 1.72 5.66 9.12
CA CYS A 25 2.82 6.61 9.33
C CYS A 25 3.62 6.83 8.05
N ILE A 26 4.00 5.74 7.34
CA ILE A 26 4.73 5.82 6.07
C ILE A 26 3.98 6.70 5.05
N ILE A 27 2.66 6.47 4.88
CA ILE A 27 1.85 7.25 3.95
C ILE A 27 1.69 8.70 4.44
N ASN A 28 1.53 8.91 5.75
CA ASN A 28 1.37 10.23 6.33
C ASN A 28 2.62 11.10 6.14
N ASP A 29 3.81 10.53 6.35
CA ASP A 29 5.07 11.24 6.18
C ASP A 29 5.25 11.65 4.72
N ALA A 30 4.94 10.75 3.78
CA ALA A 30 4.93 11.09 2.36
C ALA A 30 3.84 12.11 1.98
N HIS A 31 2.67 12.07 2.60
CA HIS A 31 1.58 13.03 2.37
C HIS A 31 1.94 14.45 2.84
N ASN A 32 2.79 14.56 3.87
CA ASN A 32 3.29 15.85 4.36
C ASN A 32 4.60 16.31 3.68
N ASP A 33 5.16 15.52 2.75
CA ASP A 33 6.32 15.92 1.93
C ASP A 33 5.86 16.71 0.69
N GLU A 34 6.34 17.96 0.57
CA GLU A 34 6.05 18.85 -0.56
C GLU A 34 6.48 18.29 -1.93
N LYS A 35 7.38 17.29 -1.95
CA LYS A 35 7.87 16.65 -3.18
C LYS A 35 6.97 15.54 -3.68
N ALA A 36 6.19 14.90 -2.81
CA ALA A 36 5.32 13.79 -3.21
C ALA A 36 4.07 14.34 -3.91
N LYS A 37 3.85 13.93 -5.15
CA LYS A 37 2.74 14.43 -5.99
C LYS A 37 1.79 13.29 -6.33
N GLY A 38 0.93 12.98 -5.37
CA GLY A 38 -0.22 12.10 -5.56
C GLY A 38 -0.03 10.67 -5.05
N PRO A 39 -1.13 9.87 -5.02
CA PRO A 39 -1.18 8.59 -4.33
C PRO A 39 -0.11 7.58 -4.73
N LEU A 40 0.30 7.57 -6.01
CA LEU A 40 1.34 6.66 -6.50
C LEU A 40 2.68 6.91 -5.81
N SER A 41 3.11 8.18 -5.71
CA SER A 41 4.36 8.52 -5.02
C SER A 41 4.24 8.38 -3.50
N MET A 42 3.08 8.70 -2.92
CA MET A 42 2.89 8.67 -1.46
C MET A 42 2.76 7.26 -0.88
N CYS A 43 2.20 6.31 -1.65
CA CYS A 43 1.93 4.97 -1.15
C CYS A 43 2.96 3.92 -1.60
N ARG A 44 3.94 4.26 -2.46
CA ARG A 44 4.86 3.28 -3.05
C ARG A 44 5.63 2.49 -2.00
N GLU A 45 6.19 3.17 -1.02
CA GLU A 45 6.94 2.56 0.09
C GLU A 45 6.02 1.74 1.00
N ALA A 46 4.82 2.24 1.27
CA ALA A 46 3.83 1.51 2.04
C ALA A 46 3.37 0.21 1.34
N VAL A 47 3.35 0.16 0.00
CA VAL A 47 3.11 -1.11 -0.73
C VAL A 47 4.21 -2.12 -0.42
N ASP A 48 5.48 -1.72 -0.44
CA ASP A 48 6.60 -2.61 -0.12
C ASP A 48 6.49 -3.11 1.32
N TYR A 49 6.28 -2.19 2.27
CA TYR A 49 6.06 -2.52 3.69
C TYR A 49 4.95 -3.56 3.86
N MET A 50 3.80 -3.38 3.21
CA MET A 50 2.65 -4.28 3.35
C MET A 50 2.95 -5.73 2.93
N PHE A 51 3.88 -5.94 2.00
CA PHE A 51 4.28 -7.28 1.55
C PHE A 51 5.52 -7.84 2.25
N GLU A 52 6.15 -7.10 3.17
CA GLU A 52 7.25 -7.61 3.98
C GLU A 52 6.85 -8.88 4.74
N GLY A 53 7.74 -9.87 4.72
CA GLY A 53 7.51 -11.18 5.34
C GLY A 53 6.52 -12.08 4.60
N THR A 54 6.01 -11.65 3.44
CA THR A 54 5.23 -12.50 2.53
C THR A 54 6.11 -13.18 1.48
N GLU A 55 5.51 -14.01 0.64
CA GLU A 55 6.18 -14.62 -0.52
C GLU A 55 6.45 -13.62 -1.67
N ALA A 56 5.86 -12.41 -1.62
CA ALA A 56 6.09 -11.38 -2.62
C ALA A 56 7.44 -10.70 -2.38
N THR A 57 8.48 -11.15 -3.09
CA THR A 57 9.80 -10.53 -3.05
C THR A 57 9.77 -9.12 -3.65
N GLN A 58 10.77 -8.29 -3.32
CA GLN A 58 10.88 -6.96 -3.91
C GLN A 58 11.00 -6.99 -5.44
N GLU A 59 11.61 -8.03 -6.01
CA GLU A 59 11.69 -8.24 -7.45
C GLU A 59 10.31 -8.48 -8.06
N ILE A 60 9.50 -9.34 -7.43
CA ILE A 60 8.11 -9.57 -7.84
C ILE A 60 7.32 -8.26 -7.80
N ILE A 61 7.41 -7.53 -6.69
CA ILE A 61 6.68 -6.27 -6.51
C ILE A 61 7.12 -5.25 -7.57
N ASN A 62 8.42 -5.07 -7.80
CA ASN A 62 8.95 -4.14 -8.80
C ASN A 62 8.63 -4.56 -10.26
N SER A 63 8.34 -5.84 -10.49
CA SER A 63 7.98 -6.37 -11.81
C SER A 63 6.50 -6.18 -12.17
N LEU A 64 5.68 -5.74 -11.21
CA LEU A 64 4.26 -5.48 -11.45
C LEU A 64 4.09 -4.38 -12.51
N SER A 65 3.01 -4.49 -13.28
CA SER A 65 2.66 -3.46 -14.25
C SER A 65 2.36 -2.13 -13.54
N VAL A 66 2.46 -1.03 -14.30
CA VAL A 66 2.09 0.30 -13.81
C VAL A 66 0.63 0.33 -13.32
N GLU A 67 -0.26 -0.41 -13.98
CA GLU A 67 -1.67 -0.52 -13.59
C GLU A 67 -1.82 -1.20 -12.22
N GLU A 68 -1.12 -2.32 -12.01
CA GLU A 68 -1.14 -3.03 -10.73
C GLU A 68 -0.57 -2.18 -9.60
N HIS A 69 0.58 -1.55 -9.80
CA HIS A 69 1.14 -0.62 -8.82
C HIS A 69 0.19 0.53 -8.49
N THR A 70 -0.46 1.10 -9.52
CA THR A 70 -1.44 2.17 -9.35
C THR A 70 -2.63 1.71 -8.52
N SER A 71 -3.18 0.53 -8.83
CA SER A 71 -4.30 -0.06 -8.10
C SER A 71 -3.97 -0.31 -6.62
N LEU A 72 -2.79 -0.84 -6.34
CA LEU A 72 -2.30 -1.06 -4.97
C LEU A 72 -2.16 0.27 -4.21
N CYS A 73 -1.52 1.27 -4.82
CA CYS A 73 -1.33 2.59 -4.22
C CYS A 73 -2.67 3.30 -3.95
N LEU A 74 -3.62 3.27 -4.89
CA LEU A 74 -4.94 3.86 -4.71
C LEU A 74 -5.75 3.16 -3.61
N THR A 75 -5.60 1.84 -3.52
CA THR A 75 -6.23 1.05 -2.45
C THR A 75 -5.65 1.44 -1.08
N LEU A 76 -4.33 1.56 -0.94
CA LEU A 76 -3.69 2.02 0.29
C LEU A 76 -4.07 3.46 0.64
N TRP A 77 -4.09 4.36 -0.36
CA TRP A 77 -4.52 5.72 -0.16
C TRP A 77 -5.94 5.79 0.40
N ARG A 78 -6.86 4.97 -0.11
CA ARG A 78 -8.21 4.86 0.44
C ARG A 78 -8.19 4.36 1.88
N MET A 79 -7.40 3.34 2.21
CA MET A 79 -7.29 2.84 3.59
C MET A 79 -6.78 3.91 4.55
N TYR A 80 -5.77 4.68 4.13
CA TYR A 80 -5.23 5.82 4.86
C TYR A 80 -6.28 6.92 5.04
N MET A 81 -6.93 7.36 3.96
CA MET A 81 -8.00 8.36 4.02
C MET A 81 -9.13 7.93 4.94
N ASP A 82 -9.58 6.68 4.84
CA ASP A 82 -10.58 6.12 5.73
C ASP A 82 -10.10 6.17 7.19
N ALA A 83 -8.82 5.89 7.47
CA ALA A 83 -8.25 5.94 8.82
C ALA A 83 -8.15 7.36 9.41
N ILE A 84 -7.83 8.37 8.61
CA ILE A 84 -7.70 9.77 9.09
C ILE A 84 -9.02 10.53 9.08
N THR A 85 -10.00 10.11 8.26
CA THR A 85 -11.31 10.77 8.14
C THR A 85 -12.43 10.08 8.91
N SER A 86 -12.20 8.88 9.43
CA SER A 86 -13.14 8.27 10.36
C SER A 86 -13.16 9.11 11.64
N LYS A 87 -14.10 10.07 11.69
CA LYS A 87 -14.46 10.81 12.90
C LYS A 87 -14.67 9.80 14.02
N ASN A 88 -13.88 9.92 15.10
CA ASN A 88 -14.16 9.38 16.44
C ASN A 88 -14.91 8.04 16.43
N ALA A 89 -14.18 6.93 16.32
CA ALA A 89 -14.70 5.64 16.77
C ALA A 89 -14.84 5.63 18.31
#